data_AF-A0A956EFJ4-F1
#
_entry.id   AF-A0A956EFJ4-F1
#
_cell.length_a   1.000
_cell.length_b   1.000
_cell.length_c   1.000
_cell.angle_alpha   90.00
_cell.angle_beta   90.00
_cell.angle_gamma   90.00
#
_symmetry.space_group_name_H-M   'P 1'
#
loop_
_entity.id
_entity.type
_entity.pdbx_description
1 polymer ?
#
loop_
_entity_poly.entity_id
_entity_poly.type
_entity_poly.pdbx_seq_one_letter_code
_entity_poly.pdbx_strand_id
1 'polypeptide(L)'
;MLKPFNEALKELGVDKELAILSVPSGYPSPKMINLVLRRVGGLTFQFEASASRPEIIQATRELLEARGVKKLDALLVTHCHGDHAGSAGVIAGYGRAEDERAPIYLHSAAFRSLTHPTPSFLHETYEIFLSRCHWGLREYNTLSDQEMIENALRKRFRGYFTRTPKRALRFVDHGEVPDGILAVPTPGHSQDCVLYFDSALGVAVPGDTIICTGRPESPESWDFVIPIFTVGGQSYSMAYERYLRTIRHLRVFFTRHRVRAVLPPHGRFAVTEPLAWVDFAERYFEGIYRAFLEDFLGDTSRGNREQPFRACDLNPYIPSAGAHPVSTPSHVFGMLCTLADEGYLELEEDIHTRQIHFRLLEMPPQSYVRDLLRTDPGPVPLFHAGMTAT
;
A
#
# COMPACT_ATOMS: atom_id res chain seq x y z
N MET A 1 10.99 8.69 -17.07
CA MET A 1 10.65 8.10 -15.77
C MET A 1 9.21 7.61 -15.66
N LEU A 2 8.15 8.40 -15.89
CA LEU A 2 6.78 7.89 -16.04
C LEU A 2 6.35 7.97 -17.50
N LYS A 3 5.60 6.97 -17.96
CA LYS A 3 5.04 6.91 -19.32
C LYS A 3 3.62 6.39 -19.29
N PRO A 4 2.69 6.91 -20.11
CA PRO A 4 1.36 6.30 -20.25
C PRO A 4 1.46 4.81 -20.53
N PHE A 5 0.61 3.98 -19.92
CA PHE A 5 0.74 2.52 -20.01
C PHE A 5 0.84 2.00 -21.45
N ASN A 6 -0.01 2.49 -22.35
CA ASN A 6 -0.02 2.04 -23.74
C ASN A 6 1.29 2.38 -24.48
N GLU A 7 1.94 3.49 -24.16
CA GLU A 7 3.25 3.84 -24.73
C GLU A 7 4.33 2.93 -24.16
N ALA A 8 4.39 2.80 -22.82
CA ALA A 8 5.37 1.97 -22.14
C ALA A 8 5.33 0.50 -22.62
N LEU A 9 4.14 -0.12 -22.69
CA LEU A 9 4.02 -1.51 -23.11
C LEU A 9 4.45 -1.72 -24.58
N LYS A 10 4.16 -0.76 -25.48
CA LYS A 10 4.58 -0.81 -26.88
C LYS A 10 6.09 -0.68 -27.03
N GLU A 11 6.71 0.28 -26.35
CA GLU A 11 8.17 0.46 -26.38
C GLU A 11 8.92 -0.74 -25.81
N LEU A 12 8.33 -1.39 -24.80
CA LEU A 12 8.89 -2.60 -24.23
C LEU A 12 8.75 -3.82 -25.14
N GLY A 13 7.85 -3.76 -26.12
CA GLY A 13 7.49 -4.87 -27.01
C GLY A 13 6.70 -5.98 -26.33
N VAL A 14 5.85 -5.62 -25.35
CA VAL A 14 5.10 -6.57 -24.50
C VAL A 14 3.59 -6.33 -24.53
N ASP A 15 3.09 -5.53 -25.47
CA ASP A 15 1.67 -5.14 -25.58
C ASP A 15 0.76 -6.26 -26.12
N LYS A 16 1.34 -7.39 -26.54
CA LYS A 16 0.61 -8.62 -26.88
C LYS A 16 0.44 -9.54 -25.67
N GLU A 17 1.44 -9.54 -24.79
CA GLU A 17 1.52 -10.35 -23.58
C GLU A 17 0.83 -9.66 -22.41
N LEU A 18 0.86 -8.33 -22.35
CA LEU A 18 0.33 -7.53 -21.26
C LEU A 18 -0.78 -6.57 -21.72
N ALA A 19 -1.82 -6.46 -20.90
CA ALA A 19 -2.86 -5.45 -21.06
C ALA A 19 -3.26 -4.85 -19.72
N ILE A 20 -3.61 -3.56 -19.72
CA ILE A 20 -4.20 -2.88 -18.57
C ILE A 20 -5.71 -2.79 -18.74
N LEU A 21 -6.45 -3.25 -17.74
CA LEU A 21 -7.90 -3.15 -17.65
C LEU A 21 -8.24 -2.23 -16.47
N SER A 22 -8.51 -0.96 -16.74
CA SER A 22 -8.87 -0.02 -15.70
C SER A 22 -10.36 -0.14 -15.36
N VAL A 23 -10.68 -0.45 -14.11
CA VAL A 23 -12.05 -0.54 -13.59
C VAL A 23 -12.22 0.39 -12.38
N PRO A 24 -13.45 0.78 -12.01
CA PRO A 24 -13.66 1.50 -10.77
C PRO A 24 -13.11 0.69 -9.60
N SER A 25 -12.40 1.34 -8.69
CA SER A 25 -11.84 0.71 -7.48
C SER A 25 -12.94 0.42 -6.45
N GLY A 26 -14.07 1.13 -6.57
CA GLY A 26 -15.18 1.12 -5.62
C GLY A 26 -15.05 2.15 -4.50
N TYR A 27 -13.95 2.90 -4.42
CA TYR A 27 -13.83 3.96 -3.42
C TYR A 27 -14.91 5.04 -3.64
N PRO A 28 -15.27 5.81 -2.59
CA PRO A 28 -16.27 6.87 -2.69
C PRO A 28 -15.97 8.00 -3.70
N SER A 29 -14.69 8.25 -3.97
CA SER A 29 -14.24 9.14 -5.04
C SER A 29 -14.02 8.32 -6.32
N PRO A 30 -14.12 8.91 -7.53
CA PRO A 30 -13.78 8.23 -8.78
C PRO A 30 -12.28 7.88 -8.80
N LYS A 31 -11.92 6.78 -8.14
CA LYS A 31 -10.61 6.14 -8.13
C LYS A 31 -10.75 4.89 -9.00
N MET A 32 -9.80 4.71 -9.89
CA MET A 32 -9.72 3.53 -10.75
C MET A 32 -8.63 2.62 -10.21
N ILE A 33 -8.79 1.32 -10.39
CA ILE A 33 -7.71 0.35 -10.26
C ILE A 33 -7.38 -0.25 -11.62
N ASN A 34 -6.09 -0.44 -11.88
CA ASN A 34 -5.52 -1.04 -13.07
C ASN A 34 -5.30 -2.52 -12.82
N LEU A 35 -6.16 -3.36 -13.41
CA LEU A 35 -5.93 -4.80 -13.43
C LEU A 35 -4.92 -5.09 -14.55
N VAL A 36 -3.85 -5.80 -14.23
CA VAL A 36 -2.88 -6.23 -15.25
C VAL A 36 -3.29 -7.60 -15.74
N LEU A 37 -3.46 -7.77 -17.03
CA LEU A 37 -3.68 -9.06 -17.67
C LEU A 37 -2.37 -9.52 -18.31
N ARG A 38 -1.91 -10.73 -17.99
CA ARG A 38 -0.73 -11.36 -18.58
C ARG A 38 -1.10 -12.63 -19.32
N ARG A 39 -0.58 -12.79 -20.54
CA ARG A 39 -0.76 -13.96 -21.40
C ARG A 39 0.57 -14.60 -21.74
N VAL A 40 0.68 -15.90 -21.48
CA VAL A 40 1.88 -16.68 -21.80
C VAL A 40 1.48 -18.14 -22.03
N GLY A 41 1.98 -18.77 -23.09
CA GLY A 41 1.73 -20.19 -23.35
C GLY A 41 0.24 -20.58 -23.44
N GLY A 42 -0.65 -19.66 -23.80
CA GLY A 42 -2.11 -19.85 -23.81
C GLY A 42 -2.80 -19.72 -22.44
N LEU A 43 -2.03 -19.48 -21.37
CA LEU A 43 -2.53 -19.20 -20.03
C LEU A 43 -2.81 -17.71 -19.85
N THR A 44 -3.81 -17.38 -19.04
CA THR A 44 -4.19 -16.01 -18.69
C THR A 44 -4.14 -15.77 -17.19
N PHE A 45 -3.29 -14.84 -16.77
CA PHE A 45 -3.13 -14.39 -15.40
C PHE A 45 -3.72 -13.00 -15.26
N GLN A 46 -4.41 -12.74 -14.15
CA GLN A 46 -4.84 -11.39 -13.79
C GLN A 46 -4.18 -10.97 -12.49
N PHE A 47 -3.72 -9.73 -12.42
CA PHE A 47 -3.27 -9.08 -11.20
C PHE A 47 -4.39 -8.17 -10.70
N GLU A 48 -4.70 -8.28 -9.41
CA GLU A 48 -5.80 -7.61 -8.72
C GLU A 48 -7.20 -8.04 -9.20
N ALA A 49 -8.22 -7.71 -8.42
CA ALA A 49 -9.60 -8.11 -8.65
C ALA A 49 -10.60 -6.95 -8.49
N SER A 50 -10.21 -5.80 -7.95
CA SER A 50 -11.16 -4.74 -7.57
C SER A 50 -12.17 -5.15 -6.48
N ALA A 51 -13.03 -4.21 -6.10
CA ALA A 51 -14.10 -4.40 -5.13
C ALA A 51 -15.21 -5.33 -5.63
N SER A 52 -15.87 -6.05 -4.72
CA SER A 52 -16.92 -7.03 -5.05
C SER A 52 -18.30 -6.44 -5.39
N ARG A 53 -18.36 -5.18 -5.83
CA ARG A 53 -19.64 -4.59 -6.21
C ARG A 53 -20.12 -5.18 -7.54
N PRO A 54 -21.42 -5.49 -7.69
CA PRO A 54 -21.94 -6.15 -8.89
C PRO A 54 -21.57 -5.42 -10.21
N GLU A 55 -21.66 -4.10 -10.22
CA GLU A 55 -21.34 -3.28 -11.39
C GLU A 55 -19.84 -3.31 -11.76
N ILE A 56 -18.95 -3.42 -10.75
CA ILE A 56 -17.50 -3.51 -10.95
C ILE A 56 -17.11 -4.90 -11.44
N ILE A 57 -17.72 -5.95 -10.86
CA ILE A 57 -17.54 -7.33 -11.30
C ILE A 57 -17.99 -7.45 -12.76
N GLN A 58 -19.15 -6.89 -13.11
CA GLN A 58 -19.67 -6.93 -14.47
C GLN A 58 -18.73 -6.19 -15.44
N ALA A 59 -18.29 -4.97 -15.11
CA ALA A 59 -17.34 -4.23 -15.93
C ALA A 59 -16.02 -5.00 -16.13
N THR A 60 -15.52 -5.67 -15.08
CA THR A 60 -14.33 -6.51 -15.17
C THR A 60 -14.54 -7.68 -16.15
N ARG A 61 -15.69 -8.36 -16.08
CA ARG A 61 -16.05 -9.47 -16.98
C ARG A 61 -16.17 -9.03 -18.44
N GLU A 62 -16.79 -7.88 -18.68
CA GLU A 62 -16.93 -7.30 -20.02
C GLU A 62 -15.56 -6.94 -20.60
N LEU A 63 -14.65 -6.39 -19.80
CA LEU A 63 -13.28 -6.11 -20.24
C LEU A 63 -12.50 -7.39 -20.54
N LEU A 64 -12.64 -8.45 -19.73
CA LEU A 64 -12.03 -9.75 -20.00
C LEU A 64 -12.56 -10.36 -21.31
N GLU A 65 -13.87 -10.31 -21.52
CA GLU A 65 -14.53 -10.81 -22.72
C GLU A 65 -14.11 -10.02 -23.97
N ALA A 66 -14.09 -8.68 -23.89
CA ALA A 66 -13.64 -7.81 -24.96
C ALA A 66 -12.17 -8.05 -25.35
N ARG A 67 -11.36 -8.59 -24.44
CA ARG A 67 -9.98 -9.01 -24.73
C ARG A 67 -9.90 -10.44 -25.27
N GLY A 68 -11.00 -11.18 -25.34
CA GLY A 68 -11.04 -12.58 -25.77
C GLY A 68 -10.54 -13.57 -24.72
N VAL A 69 -10.58 -13.19 -23.43
CA VAL A 69 -10.26 -14.11 -22.34
C VAL A 69 -11.41 -15.10 -22.19
N LYS A 70 -11.13 -16.39 -22.34
CA LYS A 70 -12.15 -17.45 -22.15
C LYS A 70 -12.30 -17.88 -20.69
N LYS A 71 -11.19 -17.87 -19.95
CA LYS A 71 -11.09 -18.22 -18.52
C LYS A 71 -9.83 -17.59 -17.93
N LEU A 72 -9.80 -17.43 -16.60
CA LEU A 72 -8.57 -17.10 -15.87
C LEU A 72 -7.89 -18.38 -15.40
N ASP A 73 -6.57 -18.46 -15.59
CA ASP A 73 -5.74 -19.58 -15.14
C ASP A 73 -5.14 -19.33 -13.75
N ALA A 74 -4.89 -18.07 -13.39
CA ALA A 74 -4.61 -17.66 -12.01
C ALA A 74 -4.94 -16.19 -11.77
N LEU A 75 -5.11 -15.85 -10.49
CA LEU A 75 -5.28 -14.49 -9.98
C LEU A 75 -4.15 -14.19 -8.99
N LEU A 76 -3.46 -13.07 -9.14
CA LEU A 76 -2.39 -12.62 -8.25
C LEU A 76 -2.86 -11.35 -7.54
N VAL A 77 -2.91 -11.37 -6.23
CA VAL A 77 -3.43 -10.27 -5.40
C VAL A 77 -2.26 -9.67 -4.64
N THR A 78 -2.03 -8.37 -4.82
CA THR A 78 -0.85 -7.73 -4.22
C THR A 78 -1.03 -7.48 -2.73
N HIS A 79 -2.27 -7.23 -2.28
CA HIS A 79 -2.65 -7.10 -0.87
C HIS A 79 -4.17 -7.10 -0.69
N CYS A 80 -4.64 -7.14 0.55
CA CYS A 80 -6.02 -7.49 0.88
C CYS A 80 -7.02 -6.34 0.93
N HIS A 81 -6.64 -5.10 0.61
CA HIS A 81 -7.61 -4.01 0.57
C HIS A 81 -8.73 -4.29 -0.42
N GLY A 82 -9.93 -3.78 -0.14
CA GLY A 82 -11.13 -4.17 -0.87
C GLY A 82 -11.08 -3.82 -2.35
N ASP A 83 -10.39 -2.75 -2.74
CA ASP A 83 -10.20 -2.41 -4.14
C ASP A 83 -9.09 -3.20 -4.84
N HIS A 84 -8.37 -4.09 -4.15
CA HIS A 84 -7.39 -5.00 -4.77
C HIS A 84 -7.90 -6.43 -4.77
N ALA A 85 -8.44 -6.88 -3.64
CA ALA A 85 -8.77 -8.28 -3.42
C ALA A 85 -10.27 -8.52 -3.19
N GLY A 86 -11.07 -7.47 -3.07
CA GLY A 86 -12.44 -7.54 -2.58
C GLY A 86 -13.31 -8.53 -3.34
N SER A 87 -13.13 -8.62 -4.67
CA SER A 87 -13.86 -9.52 -5.56
C SER A 87 -13.11 -10.81 -5.94
N ALA A 88 -11.91 -11.05 -5.38
CA ALA A 88 -11.01 -12.12 -5.83
C ALA A 88 -11.68 -13.50 -5.91
N GLY A 89 -12.47 -13.87 -4.90
CA GLY A 89 -13.21 -15.13 -4.87
C GLY A 89 -14.27 -15.29 -5.97
N VAL A 90 -14.81 -14.19 -6.53
CA VAL A 90 -15.77 -14.20 -7.63
C VAL A 90 -15.05 -14.16 -8.97
N ILE A 91 -14.07 -13.26 -9.14
CA ILE A 91 -13.34 -13.10 -10.40
C ILE A 91 -12.52 -14.34 -10.73
N ALA A 92 -11.96 -15.04 -9.74
CA ALA A 92 -11.28 -16.31 -9.97
C ALA A 92 -12.18 -17.41 -10.59
N GLY A 93 -13.51 -17.25 -10.56
CA GLY A 93 -14.46 -18.15 -11.24
C GLY A 93 -14.75 -17.79 -12.70
N TYR A 94 -14.15 -16.73 -13.25
CA TYR A 94 -14.42 -16.29 -14.62
C TYR A 94 -14.07 -17.38 -15.65
N GLY A 95 -15.06 -17.75 -16.47
CA GLY A 95 -14.91 -18.76 -17.51
C GLY A 95 -14.83 -20.21 -17.00
N ARG A 96 -15.28 -20.46 -15.76
CA ARG A 96 -15.22 -21.78 -15.11
C ARG A 96 -16.60 -22.23 -14.64
N ALA A 97 -16.71 -23.51 -14.29
CA ALA A 97 -17.92 -24.05 -13.65
C ALA A 97 -18.23 -23.32 -12.32
N GLU A 98 -19.48 -23.37 -11.88
CA GLU A 98 -19.99 -22.55 -10.77
C GLU A 98 -19.18 -22.66 -9.46
N ASP A 99 -18.62 -23.84 -9.17
CA ASP A 99 -17.84 -24.10 -7.96
C ASP A 99 -16.31 -24.04 -8.20
N GLU A 100 -15.87 -23.99 -9.45
CA GLU A 100 -14.45 -23.95 -9.79
C GLU A 100 -13.86 -22.55 -9.69
N ARG A 101 -12.63 -22.46 -9.21
CA ARG A 101 -11.87 -21.20 -9.13
C ARG A 101 -10.46 -21.42 -9.64
N ALA A 102 -9.92 -20.43 -10.34
CA ALA A 102 -8.49 -20.30 -10.56
C ALA A 102 -7.75 -20.19 -9.20
N PRO A 103 -6.50 -20.67 -9.09
CA PRO A 103 -5.67 -20.40 -7.93
C PRO A 103 -5.50 -18.89 -7.72
N ILE A 104 -5.62 -18.46 -6.47
CA ILE A 104 -5.46 -17.07 -6.04
C ILE A 104 -4.17 -17.01 -5.22
N TYR A 105 -3.15 -16.37 -5.78
CA TYR A 105 -1.86 -16.16 -5.14
C TYR A 105 -1.87 -14.85 -4.36
N LEU A 106 -1.40 -14.88 -3.12
CA LEU A 106 -1.40 -13.75 -2.19
C LEU A 106 -0.48 -14.02 -1.00
N HIS A 107 -0.12 -12.99 -0.25
CA HIS A 107 0.59 -13.15 1.03
C HIS A 107 -0.31 -13.79 2.10
N SER A 108 0.24 -14.63 2.98
CA SER A 108 -0.52 -15.35 4.02
C SER A 108 -1.24 -14.43 5.01
N ALA A 109 -0.67 -13.25 5.30
CA ALA A 109 -1.30 -12.24 6.15
C ALA A 109 -2.66 -11.72 5.60
N ALA A 110 -2.92 -11.86 4.30
CA ALA A 110 -4.19 -11.50 3.66
C ALA A 110 -5.34 -12.48 3.97
N PHE A 111 -5.02 -13.67 4.51
CA PHE A 111 -5.95 -14.80 4.63
C PHE A 111 -7.25 -14.43 5.34
N ARG A 112 -7.15 -13.76 6.49
CA ARG A 112 -8.32 -13.41 7.30
C ARG A 112 -9.21 -12.42 6.55
N SER A 113 -8.60 -11.44 5.90
CA SER A 113 -9.29 -10.40 5.15
C SER A 113 -10.16 -10.96 4.02
N LEU A 114 -9.64 -11.98 3.33
CA LEU A 114 -10.35 -12.54 2.17
C LEU A 114 -11.35 -13.64 2.49
N THR A 115 -11.18 -14.32 3.62
CA THR A 115 -12.05 -15.45 3.99
C THR A 115 -13.19 -15.05 4.95
N HIS A 116 -13.10 -13.86 5.55
CA HIS A 116 -14.07 -13.32 6.49
C HIS A 116 -14.49 -11.88 6.11
N PRO A 117 -15.37 -11.70 5.10
CA PRO A 117 -15.67 -10.38 4.55
C PRO A 117 -16.30 -9.41 5.56
N THR A 118 -17.16 -9.88 6.48
CA THR A 118 -17.78 -9.02 7.50
C THR A 118 -16.73 -8.42 8.44
N PRO A 119 -15.87 -9.20 9.12
CA PRO A 119 -14.74 -8.64 9.87
C PRO A 119 -13.84 -7.69 9.06
N SER A 120 -13.60 -7.98 7.79
CA SER A 120 -12.70 -7.18 6.94
C SER A 120 -13.29 -5.82 6.61
N PHE A 121 -14.58 -5.79 6.28
CA PHE A 121 -15.34 -4.55 6.16
C PHE A 121 -15.31 -3.75 7.45
N LEU A 122 -15.52 -4.40 8.60
CA LEU A 122 -15.45 -3.72 9.91
C LEU A 122 -14.05 -3.16 10.16
N HIS A 123 -13.02 -3.94 9.91
CA HIS A 123 -11.62 -3.56 10.10
C HIS A 123 -11.26 -2.35 9.24
N GLU A 124 -11.39 -2.44 7.92
CA GLU A 124 -11.04 -1.34 7.01
C GLU A 124 -11.84 -0.06 7.33
N THR A 125 -13.13 -0.19 7.65
CA THR A 125 -13.95 1.00 7.93
C THR A 125 -13.74 1.60 9.32
N TYR A 126 -13.49 0.77 10.33
CA TYR A 126 -13.25 1.22 11.71
C TYR A 126 -11.84 1.77 11.85
N GLU A 127 -10.84 1.11 11.29
CA GLU A 127 -9.44 1.55 11.35
C GLU A 127 -9.27 2.91 10.71
N ILE A 128 -9.83 3.17 9.53
CA ILE A 128 -9.77 4.52 8.92
C ILE A 128 -10.31 5.60 9.88
N PHE A 129 -11.35 5.29 10.65
CA PHE A 129 -11.90 6.22 11.65
C PHE A 129 -10.96 6.39 12.84
N LEU A 130 -10.52 5.28 13.42
CA LEU A 130 -9.63 5.27 14.58
C LEU A 130 -8.30 5.95 14.26
N SER A 131 -7.69 5.64 13.11
CA SER A 131 -6.45 6.26 12.64
C SER A 131 -6.59 7.77 12.52
N ARG A 132 -7.69 8.28 11.97
CA ARG A 132 -7.93 9.73 11.91
C ARG A 132 -8.06 10.37 13.29
N CYS A 133 -8.58 9.66 14.27
CA CYS A 133 -8.60 10.14 15.65
C CYS A 133 -7.19 10.15 16.23
N HIS A 134 -6.43 9.05 16.11
CA HIS A 134 -5.05 8.95 16.58
C HIS A 134 -4.16 10.07 16.01
N TRP A 135 -4.36 10.42 14.73
CA TRP A 135 -3.60 11.49 14.07
C TRP A 135 -4.00 12.91 14.51
N GLY A 136 -5.07 13.07 15.30
CA GLY A 136 -5.61 14.36 15.71
C GLY A 136 -6.48 15.06 14.67
N LEU A 137 -6.90 14.35 13.60
CA LEU A 137 -7.77 14.92 12.55
C LEU A 137 -9.26 14.89 12.92
N ARG A 138 -9.62 14.09 13.93
CA ARG A 138 -10.97 13.92 14.46
C ARG A 138 -10.92 13.61 15.95
N GLU A 139 -12.06 13.71 16.61
CA GLU A 139 -12.24 13.31 18.00
C GLU A 139 -13.29 12.19 18.05
N TYR A 140 -12.97 11.09 18.72
CA TYR A 140 -13.82 9.91 18.75
C TYR A 140 -15.16 10.16 19.46
N ASN A 141 -15.16 10.90 20.58
CA ASN A 141 -16.34 11.29 21.36
C ASN A 141 -17.32 12.22 20.64
N THR A 142 -16.98 12.72 19.45
CA THR A 142 -17.88 13.58 18.65
C THR A 142 -18.86 12.79 17.78
N LEU A 143 -18.77 11.46 17.77
CA LEU A 143 -19.67 10.57 17.02
C LEU A 143 -20.35 9.58 17.96
N SER A 144 -21.68 9.50 17.89
CA SER A 144 -22.43 8.42 18.53
C SER A 144 -22.12 7.06 17.88
N ASP A 145 -22.32 5.96 18.62
CA ASP A 145 -22.22 4.60 18.09
C ASP A 145 -23.09 4.41 16.84
N GLN A 146 -24.28 5.02 16.83
CA GLN A 146 -25.18 5.00 15.69
C GLN A 146 -24.60 5.75 14.49
N GLU A 147 -24.00 6.93 14.68
CA GLU A 147 -23.34 7.68 13.61
C GLU A 147 -22.10 6.96 13.06
N MET A 148 -21.38 6.21 13.90
CA MET A 148 -20.29 5.35 13.45
C MET A 148 -20.81 4.13 12.67
N ILE A 149 -21.93 3.54 13.06
CA ILE A 149 -22.56 2.41 12.36
C ILE A 149 -23.17 2.84 11.03
N GLU A 150 -23.93 3.93 11.05
CA GLU A 150 -24.68 4.44 9.90
C GLU A 150 -23.87 5.35 8.99
N ASN A 151 -22.60 5.61 9.35
CA ASN A 151 -21.75 6.57 8.66
C ASN A 151 -21.82 6.36 7.14
N ALA A 152 -22.10 7.43 6.40
CA ALA A 152 -22.25 7.38 4.95
C ALA A 152 -21.01 6.82 4.25
N LEU A 153 -19.81 6.98 4.82
CA LEU A 153 -18.58 6.38 4.31
C LEU A 153 -18.65 4.84 4.37
N ARG A 154 -19.15 4.26 5.47
CA ARG A 154 -19.28 2.80 5.63
C ARG A 154 -20.32 2.19 4.72
N LYS A 155 -21.45 2.88 4.52
CA LYS A 155 -22.49 2.43 3.57
C LYS A 155 -21.91 2.26 2.15
N ARG A 156 -20.95 3.09 1.75
CA ARG A 156 -20.26 2.96 0.45
C ARG A 156 -19.38 1.72 0.39
N PHE A 157 -18.75 1.30 1.48
CA PHE A 157 -17.99 0.04 1.52
C PHE A 157 -18.88 -1.21 1.66
N ARG A 158 -20.21 -1.09 1.69
CA ARG A 158 -21.11 -2.25 1.66
C ARG A 158 -20.91 -3.01 0.34
N GLY A 159 -20.57 -4.29 0.42
CA GLY A 159 -20.25 -5.10 -0.76
C GLY A 159 -18.85 -4.85 -1.34
N TYR A 160 -17.93 -4.27 -0.56
CA TYR A 160 -16.50 -4.20 -0.94
C TYR A 160 -15.84 -5.57 -0.99
N PHE A 161 -16.19 -6.44 -0.03
CA PHE A 161 -15.64 -7.77 0.10
C PHE A 161 -16.69 -8.84 -0.16
N THR A 162 -16.29 -9.84 -0.94
CA THR A 162 -16.97 -11.12 -1.03
C THR A 162 -16.09 -12.22 -0.45
N ARG A 163 -16.72 -13.28 0.04
CA ARG A 163 -15.98 -14.39 0.65
C ARG A 163 -15.18 -15.12 -0.42
N THR A 164 -13.87 -15.25 -0.20
CA THR A 164 -13.00 -16.08 -1.03
C THR A 164 -12.95 -17.51 -0.47
N PRO A 165 -13.21 -18.55 -1.30
CA PRO A 165 -13.09 -19.94 -0.87
C PRO A 165 -11.65 -20.30 -0.49
N LYS A 166 -11.45 -20.83 0.73
CA LYS A 166 -10.11 -21.21 1.23
C LYS A 166 -9.35 -22.14 0.27
N ARG A 167 -10.06 -23.07 -0.40
CA ARG A 167 -9.49 -24.01 -1.38
C ARG A 167 -8.82 -23.35 -2.59
N ALA A 168 -9.21 -22.12 -2.93
CA ALA A 168 -8.66 -21.38 -4.05
C ALA A 168 -7.35 -20.66 -3.70
N LEU A 169 -7.07 -20.43 -2.41
CA LEU A 169 -5.92 -19.64 -1.96
C LEU A 169 -4.60 -20.41 -2.10
N ARG A 170 -3.54 -19.72 -2.50
CA ARG A 170 -2.15 -20.19 -2.54
C ARG A 170 -1.27 -19.11 -1.91
N PHE A 171 -0.74 -19.39 -0.72
CA PHE A 171 0.08 -18.38 -0.03
C PHE A 171 1.47 -18.29 -0.64
N VAL A 172 1.91 -17.05 -0.85
CA VAL A 172 3.21 -16.72 -1.41
C VAL A 172 3.80 -15.59 -0.58
N ASP A 173 4.45 -15.99 0.49
CA ASP A 173 5.11 -15.06 1.40
C ASP A 173 6.47 -14.64 0.87
N HIS A 174 7.09 -15.45 0.01
CA HIS A 174 8.25 -15.09 -0.80
C HIS A 174 8.46 -16.22 -1.85
N GLY A 175 8.96 -15.89 -3.04
CA GLY A 175 9.43 -16.90 -4.00
C GLY A 175 8.65 -16.93 -5.32
N GLU A 176 8.79 -18.02 -6.06
CA GLU A 176 8.22 -18.15 -7.40
C GLU A 176 6.75 -18.59 -7.37
N VAL A 177 5.94 -17.93 -8.19
CA VAL A 177 4.61 -18.38 -8.60
C VAL A 177 4.68 -18.88 -10.05
N PRO A 178 3.63 -19.51 -10.61
CA PRO A 178 3.70 -20.11 -11.93
C PRO A 178 4.24 -19.17 -13.02
N ASP A 179 4.91 -19.76 -14.01
CA ASP A 179 5.48 -19.09 -15.18
C ASP A 179 6.52 -18.00 -14.85
N GLY A 180 7.36 -18.27 -13.84
CA GLY A 180 8.58 -17.49 -13.55
C GLY A 180 8.34 -16.10 -12.97
N ILE A 181 7.15 -15.87 -12.42
CA ILE A 181 6.83 -14.63 -11.70
C ILE A 181 7.36 -14.77 -10.27
N LEU A 182 8.13 -13.79 -9.82
CA LEU A 182 8.68 -13.71 -8.47
C LEU A 182 7.78 -12.85 -7.59
N ALA A 183 7.37 -13.38 -6.43
CA ALA A 183 6.72 -12.63 -5.38
C ALA A 183 7.76 -12.09 -4.39
N VAL A 184 7.75 -10.78 -4.19
CA VAL A 184 8.66 -10.03 -3.33
C VAL A 184 7.83 -9.27 -2.30
N PRO A 185 7.93 -9.59 -1.00
CA PRO A 185 7.24 -8.86 0.06
C PRO A 185 7.66 -7.40 0.11
N THR A 186 6.67 -6.53 0.23
CA THR A 186 6.85 -5.08 0.33
C THR A 186 6.00 -4.51 1.45
N PRO A 187 6.12 -5.02 2.70
CA PRO A 187 5.28 -4.60 3.81
C PRO A 187 5.48 -3.13 4.16
N GLY A 188 4.46 -2.55 4.80
CA GLY A 188 4.51 -1.21 5.37
C GLY A 188 3.26 -0.40 5.04
N HIS A 189 2.84 -0.39 3.77
CA HIS A 189 1.52 0.11 3.39
C HIS A 189 0.42 -0.72 4.07
N SER A 190 0.43 -2.01 3.76
CA SER A 190 -0.23 -3.08 4.50
C SER A 190 0.80 -4.17 4.83
N GLN A 191 0.49 -5.04 5.78
CA GLN A 191 1.38 -6.12 6.20
C GLN A 191 1.49 -7.26 5.19
N ASP A 192 0.55 -7.33 4.26
CA ASP A 192 0.42 -8.40 3.26
C ASP A 192 0.78 -7.94 1.84
N CYS A 193 1.40 -6.76 1.71
CA CYS A 193 1.85 -6.23 0.42
C CYS A 193 2.93 -7.10 -0.22
N VAL A 194 2.71 -7.43 -1.48
CA VAL A 194 3.62 -8.18 -2.35
C VAL A 194 3.72 -7.48 -3.70
N LEU A 195 4.95 -7.28 -4.14
CA LEU A 195 5.29 -6.97 -5.52
C LEU A 195 5.49 -8.27 -6.30
N TYR A 196 4.82 -8.39 -7.44
CA TYR A 196 5.04 -9.49 -8.38
C TYR A 196 5.90 -9.05 -9.55
N PHE A 197 6.98 -9.76 -9.83
CA PHE A 197 7.93 -9.46 -10.88
C PHE A 197 8.00 -10.57 -11.92
N ASP A 198 7.57 -10.26 -13.14
CA ASP A 198 7.78 -11.12 -14.30
C ASP A 198 9.20 -10.89 -14.84
N SER A 199 10.10 -11.80 -14.52
CA SER A 199 11.50 -11.73 -14.91
C SER A 199 11.73 -11.86 -16.42
N ALA A 200 10.84 -12.56 -17.14
CA ALA A 200 10.94 -12.73 -18.58
C ALA A 200 10.62 -11.44 -19.34
N LEU A 201 9.60 -10.70 -18.86
CA LEU A 201 9.19 -9.42 -19.45
C LEU A 201 9.96 -8.23 -18.87
N GLY A 202 10.57 -8.39 -17.69
CA GLY A 202 11.18 -7.30 -16.93
C GLY A 202 10.12 -6.34 -16.38
N VAL A 203 8.95 -6.83 -15.98
CA VAL A 203 7.81 -6.01 -15.55
C VAL A 203 7.41 -6.35 -14.12
N ALA A 204 7.21 -5.34 -13.28
CA ALA A 204 6.76 -5.48 -11.90
C ALA A 204 5.35 -4.90 -11.67
N VAL A 205 4.53 -5.60 -10.89
CA VAL A 205 3.22 -5.13 -10.39
C VAL A 205 3.33 -4.97 -8.87
N PRO A 206 3.42 -3.73 -8.35
CA PRO A 206 3.88 -3.47 -6.98
C PRO A 206 2.77 -3.44 -5.92
N GLY A 207 1.50 -3.56 -6.33
CA GLY A 207 0.38 -3.15 -5.50
C GLY A 207 0.47 -1.68 -5.11
N ASP A 208 -0.08 -1.33 -3.96
CA ASP A 208 -0.05 0.06 -3.50
C ASP A 208 1.32 0.51 -3.00
N THR A 209 2.31 -0.38 -2.92
CA THR A 209 3.69 -0.03 -2.57
C THR A 209 4.23 1.12 -3.42
N ILE A 210 3.97 1.09 -4.74
CA ILE A 210 4.41 2.14 -5.68
C ILE A 210 3.18 2.64 -6.44
N ILE A 211 2.81 3.90 -6.23
CA ILE A 211 1.69 4.55 -6.90
C ILE A 211 2.18 5.75 -7.71
N CYS A 212 1.47 6.06 -8.80
CA CYS A 212 1.63 7.28 -9.55
C CYS A 212 0.30 8.04 -9.67
N THR A 213 0.38 9.34 -9.93
CA THR A 213 -0.76 10.19 -10.24
C THR A 213 -0.49 11.01 -11.50
N GLY A 214 -1.45 11.84 -11.90
CA GLY A 214 -1.36 12.73 -13.06
C GLY A 214 -2.33 12.36 -14.18
N ARG A 215 -2.29 13.17 -15.23
CA ARG A 215 -3.17 13.09 -16.40
C ARG A 215 -2.36 12.81 -17.66
N PRO A 216 -2.66 11.77 -18.45
CA PRO A 216 -1.92 11.46 -19.69
C PRO A 216 -1.88 12.63 -20.67
N GLU A 217 -2.92 13.46 -20.71
CA GLU A 217 -3.02 14.65 -21.56
C GLU A 217 -2.18 15.85 -21.09
N SER A 218 -1.63 15.79 -19.87
CA SER A 218 -0.80 16.82 -19.25
C SER A 218 0.40 16.13 -18.63
N PRO A 219 1.41 15.75 -19.44
CA PRO A 219 2.56 14.99 -18.98
C PRO A 219 3.22 15.62 -17.77
N GLU A 220 3.26 16.94 -17.63
CA GLU A 220 3.81 17.69 -16.50
C GLU A 220 3.06 17.50 -15.17
N SER A 221 1.85 16.95 -15.19
CA SER A 221 1.02 16.72 -13.97
C SER A 221 1.31 15.42 -13.24
N TRP A 222 2.17 14.58 -13.81
CA TRP A 222 2.61 13.32 -13.21
C TRP A 222 3.39 13.53 -11.92
N ASP A 223 3.14 12.65 -10.95
CA ASP A 223 3.92 12.60 -9.72
C ASP A 223 3.92 11.18 -9.15
N PHE A 224 4.88 10.91 -8.29
CA PHE A 224 4.89 9.72 -7.45
C PHE A 224 4.03 9.95 -6.21
N VAL A 225 3.48 8.87 -5.69
CA VAL A 225 2.68 8.90 -4.47
C VAL A 225 3.16 7.80 -3.54
N ILE A 226 3.39 8.16 -2.27
CA ILE A 226 3.55 7.20 -1.18
C ILE A 226 2.15 6.89 -0.64
N PRO A 227 1.72 5.62 -0.61
CA PRO A 227 0.41 5.23 -0.11
C PRO A 227 0.33 5.46 1.40
N ILE A 228 -0.87 5.75 1.90
CA ILE A 228 -1.16 5.81 3.34
C ILE A 228 -0.78 4.51 4.06
N PHE A 229 -0.33 4.56 5.32
CA PHE A 229 -0.25 3.35 6.14
C PHE A 229 -1.63 2.98 6.68
N THR A 230 -2.12 1.78 6.35
CA THR A 230 -3.48 1.31 6.68
C THR A 230 -3.51 0.39 7.90
N VAL A 231 -2.53 0.50 8.78
CA VAL A 231 -2.48 -0.27 10.03
C VAL A 231 -3.02 0.53 11.20
N GLY A 232 -3.58 -0.13 12.21
CA GLY A 232 -4.02 0.49 13.47
C GLY A 232 -3.15 0.16 14.69
N GLY A 233 -3.23 1.02 15.73
CA GLY A 233 -2.62 0.78 17.05
C GLY A 233 -1.09 0.68 17.07
N GLN A 234 -0.52 -0.19 17.90
CA GLN A 234 0.94 -0.37 18.00
C GLN A 234 1.63 -0.79 16.69
N SER A 235 0.86 -1.11 15.64
CA SER A 235 1.42 -1.46 14.33
C SER A 235 1.94 -0.26 13.54
N TYR A 236 1.67 0.99 13.95
CA TYR A 236 2.09 2.19 13.20
C TYR A 236 3.62 2.34 13.09
N SER A 237 4.35 2.14 14.20
CA SER A 237 5.83 2.18 14.17
C SER A 237 6.38 1.07 13.29
N MET A 238 5.86 -0.14 13.45
CA MET A 238 6.21 -1.29 12.62
C MET A 238 5.94 -1.04 11.13
N ALA A 239 4.83 -0.38 10.77
CA ALA A 239 4.54 -0.05 9.38
C ALA A 239 5.54 0.96 8.81
N TYR A 240 5.87 2.01 9.57
CA TYR A 240 6.88 2.98 9.16
C TYR A 240 8.25 2.33 8.93
N GLU A 241 8.74 1.57 9.92
CA GLU A 241 10.01 0.85 9.79
C GLU A 241 10.00 -0.15 8.62
N ARG A 242 8.94 -0.95 8.50
CA ARG A 242 8.82 -1.95 7.43
C ARG A 242 8.79 -1.28 6.08
N TYR A 243 8.14 -0.12 5.94
CA TYR A 243 8.10 0.61 4.68
C TYR A 243 9.47 1.18 4.30
N LEU A 244 10.22 1.75 5.25
CA LEU A 244 11.61 2.19 4.99
C LEU A 244 12.51 1.01 4.58
N ARG A 245 12.38 -0.15 5.25
CA ARG A 245 13.08 -1.38 4.87
C ARG A 245 12.65 -1.86 3.48
N THR A 246 11.38 -1.75 3.13
CA THR A 246 10.85 -2.04 1.79
C THR A 246 11.49 -1.14 0.73
N ILE A 247 11.62 0.17 0.97
CA ILE A 247 12.30 1.11 0.04
C ILE A 247 13.75 0.65 -0.20
N ARG A 248 14.49 0.32 0.87
CA ARG A 248 15.85 -0.22 0.77
C ARG A 248 15.90 -1.52 -0.01
N HIS A 249 15.00 -2.46 0.27
CA HIS A 249 14.93 -3.74 -0.45
C HIS A 249 14.64 -3.53 -1.93
N LEU A 250 13.73 -2.61 -2.27
CA LEU A 250 13.43 -2.25 -3.66
C LEU A 250 14.62 -1.60 -4.36
N ARG A 251 15.43 -0.78 -3.67
CA ARG A 251 16.71 -0.27 -4.21
C ARG A 251 17.61 -1.42 -4.66
N VAL A 252 17.86 -2.36 -3.77
CA VAL A 252 18.72 -3.53 -4.04
C VAL A 252 18.11 -4.39 -5.15
N PHE A 253 16.80 -4.63 -5.09
CA PHE A 253 16.06 -5.42 -6.06
C PHE A 253 16.13 -4.80 -7.47
N PHE A 254 15.81 -3.51 -7.63
CA PHE A 254 15.87 -2.82 -8.91
C PHE A 254 17.30 -2.64 -9.45
N THR A 255 18.31 -2.73 -8.59
CA THR A 255 19.73 -2.74 -9.02
C THR A 255 20.15 -4.12 -9.52
N ARG A 256 19.67 -5.20 -8.89
CA ARG A 256 20.05 -6.59 -9.22
C ARG A 256 19.22 -7.19 -10.35
N HIS A 257 17.97 -6.78 -10.47
CA HIS A 257 17.04 -7.28 -11.47
C HIS A 257 16.78 -6.22 -12.53
N ARG A 258 16.73 -6.66 -13.79
CA ARG A 258 16.40 -5.79 -14.93
C ARG A 258 14.90 -5.48 -14.96
N VAL A 259 14.44 -4.63 -14.04
CA VAL A 259 13.06 -4.11 -14.04
C VAL A 259 12.98 -2.97 -15.05
N ARG A 260 12.34 -3.24 -16.19
CA ARG A 260 12.16 -2.29 -17.30
C ARG A 260 10.93 -1.39 -17.11
N ALA A 261 9.91 -1.89 -16.41
CA ALA A 261 8.78 -1.07 -15.98
C ALA A 261 8.11 -1.62 -14.72
N VAL A 262 7.57 -0.70 -13.92
CA VAL A 262 6.59 -0.98 -12.86
C VAL A 262 5.21 -0.54 -13.35
N LEU A 263 4.18 -1.35 -13.08
CA LEU A 263 2.79 -1.09 -13.44
C LEU A 263 1.94 -0.89 -12.18
N PRO A 264 1.86 0.34 -11.64
CA PRO A 264 1.05 0.64 -10.47
C PRO A 264 -0.44 0.31 -10.66
N PRO A 265 -1.11 -0.18 -9.60
CA PRO A 265 -2.56 -0.41 -9.62
C PRO A 265 -3.35 0.91 -9.67
N HIS A 266 -2.76 2.04 -9.28
CA HIS A 266 -3.41 3.34 -9.37
C HIS A 266 -2.58 4.33 -10.21
N GLY A 267 -3.29 5.26 -10.85
CA GLY A 267 -2.73 6.18 -11.83
C GLY A 267 -2.89 5.69 -13.27
N ARG A 268 -2.20 6.33 -14.20
CA ARG A 268 -2.29 6.04 -15.64
C ARG A 268 -0.92 5.82 -16.31
N PHE A 269 0.12 5.70 -15.50
CA PHE A 269 1.50 5.67 -15.96
C PHE A 269 2.26 4.45 -15.43
N ALA A 270 3.13 3.89 -16.27
CA ALA A 270 4.17 2.96 -15.86
C ALA A 270 5.39 3.74 -15.36
N VAL A 271 6.09 3.20 -14.36
CA VAL A 271 7.41 3.68 -13.92
C VAL A 271 8.49 2.98 -14.74
N THR A 272 9.07 3.67 -15.72
CA THR A 272 10.13 3.13 -16.59
C THR A 272 11.53 3.32 -16.03
N GLU A 273 11.67 4.09 -14.95
CA GLU A 273 12.92 4.23 -14.18
C GLU A 273 12.63 3.93 -12.69
N PRO A 274 12.58 2.64 -12.29
CA PRO A 274 12.13 2.25 -10.95
C PRO A 274 12.97 2.83 -9.80
N LEU A 275 14.28 2.99 -10.02
CA LEU A 275 15.18 3.61 -9.02
C LEU A 275 14.82 5.07 -8.74
N ALA A 276 14.22 5.79 -9.68
CA ALA A 276 13.82 7.16 -9.42
C ALA A 276 12.64 7.26 -8.45
N TRP A 277 11.77 6.25 -8.42
CA TRP A 277 10.74 6.15 -7.37
C TRP A 277 11.38 5.90 -6.00
N VAL A 278 12.40 5.05 -5.93
CA VAL A 278 13.16 4.81 -4.67
C VAL A 278 13.80 6.10 -4.18
N ASP A 279 14.51 6.82 -5.07
CA ASP A 279 15.14 8.11 -4.72
C ASP A 279 14.11 9.18 -4.31
N PHE A 280 12.90 9.15 -4.89
CA PHE A 280 11.79 9.98 -4.44
C PHE A 280 11.33 9.59 -3.03
N ALA A 281 11.09 8.29 -2.80
CA ALA A 281 10.58 7.80 -1.52
C ALA A 281 11.55 8.07 -0.37
N GLU A 282 12.86 7.87 -0.58
CA GLU A 282 13.88 8.20 0.42
C GLU A 282 13.88 9.69 0.75
N ARG A 283 13.91 10.56 -0.27
CA ARG A 283 13.88 12.01 -0.07
C ARG A 283 12.58 12.48 0.58
N TYR A 284 11.46 11.81 0.31
CA TYR A 284 10.18 12.10 0.93
C TYR A 284 10.23 11.86 2.45
N PHE A 285 10.70 10.69 2.90
CA PHE A 285 10.79 10.38 4.32
C PHE A 285 11.90 11.18 5.04
N GLU A 286 13.05 11.39 4.40
CA GLU A 286 14.07 12.31 4.93
C GLU A 286 13.52 13.74 5.06
N GLY A 287 12.72 14.19 4.09
CA GLY A 287 12.09 15.50 4.09
C GLY A 287 11.08 15.69 5.22
N ILE A 288 10.22 14.69 5.46
CA ILE A 288 9.29 14.70 6.61
C ILE A 288 10.07 14.79 7.92
N TYR A 289 11.11 13.97 8.07
CA TYR A 289 11.90 13.92 9.29
C TYR A 289 12.67 15.22 9.54
N ARG A 290 13.24 15.80 8.49
CA ARG A 290 13.88 17.12 8.55
C ARG A 290 12.87 18.20 8.96
N ALA A 291 11.69 18.22 8.35
CA ALA A 291 10.64 19.19 8.71
C ALA A 291 10.21 19.04 10.17
N PHE A 292 10.17 17.81 10.70
CA PHE A 292 9.95 17.59 12.13
C PHE A 292 11.06 18.18 13.00
N LEU A 293 12.33 17.90 12.69
CA LEU A 293 13.47 18.33 13.50
C LEU A 293 13.74 19.84 13.41
N GLU A 294 13.86 20.36 12.19
CA GLU A 294 14.36 21.71 11.92
C GLU A 294 13.22 22.73 11.98
N ASP A 295 12.08 22.41 11.39
CA ASP A 295 10.98 23.36 11.29
C ASP A 295 10.05 23.25 12.50
N PHE A 296 9.53 22.06 12.82
CA PHE A 296 8.52 21.90 13.87
C PHE A 296 9.08 21.98 15.30
N LEU A 297 10.18 21.29 15.60
CA LEU A 297 10.85 21.38 16.90
C LEU A 297 11.74 22.63 17.00
N GLY A 298 12.24 23.14 15.86
CA GLY A 298 13.02 24.37 15.79
C GLY A 298 12.19 25.65 15.97
N ASP A 299 10.87 25.61 15.70
CA ASP A 299 9.99 26.76 15.80
C ASP A 299 9.82 27.27 17.24
N THR A 300 10.53 28.35 17.56
CA THR A 300 10.45 29.01 18.87
C THR A 300 9.11 29.69 19.14
N SER A 301 8.27 29.90 18.11
CA SER A 301 6.96 30.54 18.28
C SER A 301 5.91 29.60 18.89
N ARG A 302 6.13 28.27 18.85
CA ARG A 302 5.24 27.27 19.48
C ARG A 302 5.31 27.22 21.00
N GLY A 303 6.18 27.99 21.63
CA GLY A 303 6.36 27.98 23.08
C GLY A 303 7.32 26.88 23.56
N ASN A 304 7.07 26.33 24.76
CA ASN A 304 7.96 25.32 25.33
C ASN A 304 7.93 24.03 24.50
N ARG A 305 9.10 23.54 24.07
CA ARG A 305 9.28 22.27 23.33
C ARG A 305 8.74 21.04 24.08
N GLU A 306 8.54 21.16 25.39
CA GLU A 306 7.97 20.12 26.24
C GLU A 306 6.43 20.04 26.16
N GLN A 307 5.75 20.95 25.46
CA GLN A 307 4.31 20.88 25.31
C GLN A 307 3.90 19.66 24.45
N PRO A 308 2.89 18.88 24.89
CA PRO A 308 2.38 17.77 24.09
C PRO A 308 1.85 18.24 22.73
N PHE A 309 2.05 17.41 21.71
CA PHE A 309 1.60 17.68 20.34
C PHE A 309 1.06 16.43 19.64
N ARG A 310 0.31 16.60 18.56
CA ARG A 310 -0.28 15.53 17.77
C ARG A 310 0.38 15.48 16.39
N ALA A 311 0.21 14.36 15.68
CA ALA A 311 0.72 14.26 14.31
C ALA A 311 0.16 15.34 13.37
N CYS A 312 -1.12 15.70 13.50
CA CYS A 312 -1.73 16.76 12.68
C CYS A 312 -1.10 18.14 12.87
N ASP A 313 -0.46 18.39 14.01
CA ASP A 313 0.15 19.70 14.31
C ASP A 313 1.41 19.92 13.45
N LEU A 314 1.97 18.86 12.85
CA LEU A 314 3.11 18.94 11.92
C LEU A 314 2.68 19.23 10.48
N ASN A 315 1.39 19.09 10.15
CA ASN A 315 0.89 19.27 8.77
C ASN A 315 1.29 20.60 8.12
N PRO A 316 1.29 21.76 8.82
CA PRO A 316 1.70 23.03 8.24
C PRO A 316 3.18 23.09 7.82
N TYR A 317 4.03 22.26 8.44
CA TYR A 317 5.48 22.24 8.23
C TYR A 317 5.89 21.28 7.13
N ILE A 318 5.03 20.30 6.81
CA ILE A 318 5.31 19.31 5.79
C ILE A 318 4.69 19.79 4.48
N PRO A 319 5.50 20.26 3.51
CA PRO A 319 4.96 20.63 2.22
C PRO A 319 4.25 19.40 1.66
N SER A 320 2.98 19.56 1.30
CA SER A 320 2.15 18.49 0.76
C SER A 320 2.77 18.00 -0.56
N ALA A 321 3.72 17.09 -0.47
CA ALA A 321 4.48 16.56 -1.58
C ALA A 321 3.57 15.62 -2.38
N GLY A 322 2.66 16.18 -3.19
CA GLY A 322 1.73 15.46 -4.08
C GLY A 322 0.79 14.45 -3.42
N ALA A 323 0.94 14.21 -2.11
CA ALA A 323 0.31 13.13 -1.40
C ALA A 323 -1.14 13.49 -1.06
N HIS A 324 -2.00 12.48 -1.09
CA HIS A 324 -3.37 12.61 -0.62
C HIS A 324 -3.37 13.20 0.81
N PRO A 325 -4.29 14.11 1.18
CA PRO A 325 -4.31 14.81 2.49
C PRO A 325 -4.33 13.92 3.74
N VAL A 326 -4.44 12.60 3.54
CA VAL A 326 -4.55 11.59 4.59
C VAL A 326 -3.26 10.74 4.68
N SER A 327 -2.46 10.65 3.61
CA SER A 327 -1.22 9.85 3.61
C SER A 327 -0.15 10.48 4.48
N THR A 328 0.12 11.79 4.32
CA THR A 328 1.16 12.48 5.10
C THR A 328 0.94 12.36 6.61
N PRO A 329 -0.27 12.63 7.17
CA PRO A 329 -0.53 12.38 8.59
C PRO A 329 -0.22 10.95 9.04
N SER A 330 -0.51 9.94 8.20
CA SER A 330 -0.20 8.54 8.55
C SER A 330 1.30 8.25 8.63
N HIS A 331 2.10 8.84 7.73
CA HIS A 331 3.56 8.67 7.70
C HIS A 331 4.21 9.39 8.87
N VAL A 332 3.76 10.61 9.16
CA VAL A 332 4.17 11.38 10.32
C VAL A 332 3.85 10.63 11.60
N PHE A 333 2.63 10.11 11.71
CA PHE A 333 2.22 9.37 12.88
C PHE A 333 3.07 8.11 13.08
N GLY A 334 3.31 7.32 12.01
CA GLY A 334 4.19 6.15 12.06
C GLY A 334 5.62 6.51 12.48
N MET A 335 6.16 7.61 11.96
CA MET A 335 7.48 8.14 12.35
C MET A 335 7.51 8.48 13.85
N LEU A 336 6.53 9.24 14.34
CA LEU A 336 6.47 9.64 15.75
C LEU A 336 6.30 8.44 16.68
N CYS A 337 5.49 7.44 16.32
CA CYS A 337 5.42 6.18 17.07
C CYS A 337 6.76 5.45 17.10
N THR A 338 7.49 5.40 15.98
CA THR A 338 8.82 4.77 15.94
C THR A 338 9.80 5.51 16.86
N LEU A 339 9.79 6.84 16.86
CA LEU A 339 10.62 7.64 17.75
C LEU A 339 10.23 7.47 19.23
N ALA A 340 8.95 7.20 19.52
CA ALA A 340 8.49 6.89 20.87
C ALA A 340 8.98 5.51 21.33
N ASP A 341 8.93 4.50 20.46
CA ASP A 341 9.44 3.16 20.74
C ASP A 341 10.96 3.17 21.01
N GLU A 342 11.71 4.10 20.38
CA GLU A 342 13.14 4.33 20.62
C GLU A 342 13.45 5.23 21.83
N GLY A 343 12.42 5.71 22.54
CA GLY A 343 12.57 6.51 23.77
C GLY A 343 12.83 8.01 23.58
N TYR A 344 12.79 8.53 22.35
CA TYR A 344 12.94 9.97 22.08
C TYR A 344 11.67 10.75 22.39
N LEU A 345 10.52 10.10 22.27
CA LEU A 345 9.20 10.67 22.56
C LEU A 345 8.48 9.84 23.62
N GLU A 346 7.68 10.49 24.44
CA GLU A 346 6.62 9.85 25.20
C GLU A 346 5.32 9.89 24.38
N LEU A 347 4.51 8.83 24.48
CA LEU A 347 3.24 8.69 23.78
C LEU A 347 2.12 8.49 24.81
N GLU A 348 1.08 9.33 24.75
CA GLU A 348 -0.11 9.22 25.58
C GLU A 348 -1.38 9.22 24.72
N GLU A 349 -2.29 8.28 24.97
CA GLU A 349 -3.60 8.25 24.31
C GLU A 349 -4.68 8.81 25.25
N ASP A 350 -5.41 9.83 24.78
CA ASP A 350 -6.65 10.26 25.43
C ASP A 350 -7.75 9.23 25.11
N ILE A 351 -8.23 8.52 26.14
CA ILE A 351 -9.22 7.46 26.00
C ILE A 351 -10.59 7.93 25.48
N HIS A 352 -10.93 9.22 25.64
CA HIS A 352 -12.22 9.78 25.23
C HIS A 352 -12.18 10.24 23.77
N THR A 353 -11.13 10.96 23.38
CA THR A 353 -10.98 11.47 22.02
C THR A 353 -10.28 10.49 21.10
N ARG A 354 -9.60 9.47 21.66
CA ARG A 354 -8.68 8.55 20.97
C ARG A 354 -7.54 9.30 20.25
N GLN A 355 -7.27 10.55 20.63
CA GLN A 355 -6.13 11.29 20.09
C GLN A 355 -4.87 10.85 20.80
N ILE A 356 -3.77 10.77 20.04
CA ILE A 356 -2.47 10.45 20.59
C ILE A 356 -1.62 11.71 20.62
N HIS A 357 -1.11 11.99 21.82
CA HIS A 357 -0.22 13.08 22.12
C HIS A 357 1.20 12.55 22.28
N PHE A 358 2.15 13.30 21.74
CA PHE A 358 3.57 13.06 21.83
C PHE A 358 4.22 14.16 22.64
N ARG A 359 5.18 13.80 23.48
CA ARG A 359 6.01 14.76 24.22
C ARG A 359 7.47 14.45 23.96
N LEU A 360 8.25 15.47 23.61
CA LEU A 360 9.68 15.31 23.37
C LEU A 360 10.40 15.03 24.69
N LEU A 361 11.11 13.90 24.78
CA LEU A 361 11.98 13.57 25.91
C LEU A 361 13.44 13.90 25.59
N GLU A 362 13.89 13.50 24.41
CA GLU A 362 15.24 13.72 23.92
C GLU A 362 15.21 14.04 22.42
N MET A 363 16.13 14.89 21.95
CA MET A 363 16.27 15.18 20.53
C MET A 363 16.76 13.94 19.78
N PRO A 364 16.00 13.41 18.80
CA PRO A 364 16.46 12.26 18.05
C PRO A 364 17.60 12.64 17.08
N PRO A 365 18.47 11.68 16.71
CA PRO A 365 19.62 11.95 15.85
C PRO A 365 19.22 12.48 14.47
N GLN A 366 19.88 13.53 13.97
CA GLN A 366 19.61 14.08 12.63
C GLN A 366 19.71 13.03 11.50
N SER A 367 20.49 11.96 11.71
CA SER A 367 20.67 10.88 10.74
C SER A 367 19.66 9.74 10.85
N TYR A 368 18.73 9.75 11.83
CA TYR A 368 17.89 8.59 12.17
C TYR A 368 17.24 7.89 10.96
N VAL A 369 16.46 8.63 10.17
CA VAL A 369 15.79 8.06 8.98
C VAL A 369 16.77 7.60 7.91
N ARG A 370 17.86 8.36 7.71
CA ARG A 370 18.92 8.01 6.76
C ARG A 370 19.61 6.71 7.17
N ASP A 371 19.84 6.52 8.47
CA ASP A 371 20.47 5.32 9.00
C ASP A 371 19.53 4.11 8.86
N LEU A 372 18.22 4.27 9.09
CA LEU A 372 17.23 3.22 8.82
C LEU A 372 17.19 2.81 7.33
N LEU A 373 17.33 3.78 6.42
CA LEU A 373 17.39 3.52 4.98
C LEU A 373 18.70 2.85 4.53
N ARG A 374 19.82 3.12 5.21
CA ARG A 374 21.15 2.59 4.87
C ARG A 374 21.48 1.24 5.49
N THR A 375 21.14 1.06 6.76
CA THR A 375 21.59 -0.10 7.54
C THR A 375 20.86 -1.32 7.02
N ASP A 376 21.55 -2.32 6.46
CA ASP A 376 20.97 -3.64 6.24
C ASP A 376 21.17 -4.44 7.53
N PRO A 377 20.14 -4.61 8.40
CA PRO A 377 20.32 -5.45 9.56
C PRO A 377 20.57 -6.90 9.16
N GLY A 378 20.32 -7.28 7.89
CA GLY A 378 20.14 -8.67 7.47
C GLY A 378 19.11 -9.38 8.37
N PRO A 379 18.80 -10.66 8.10
CA PRO A 379 18.27 -11.50 9.15
C PRO A 379 19.39 -11.89 10.14
N VAL A 380 20.62 -11.99 9.65
CA VAL A 380 21.73 -12.71 10.29
C VAL A 380 22.33 -11.98 11.51
N PRO A 381 22.68 -10.68 11.45
CA PRO A 381 23.13 -9.92 12.63
C PRO A 381 22.17 -9.93 13.83
N LEU A 382 20.85 -9.87 13.60
CA LEU A 382 19.84 -9.89 14.67
C LEU A 382 19.75 -11.25 15.38
N PHE A 383 20.02 -12.36 14.68
CA PHE A 383 20.08 -13.69 15.29
C PHE A 383 21.43 -13.97 15.98
N HIS A 384 22.52 -13.33 15.57
CA HIS A 384 23.84 -13.52 16.20
C HIS A 384 24.05 -12.71 17.48
N ALA A 385 23.39 -11.56 17.64
CA ALA A 385 23.49 -10.74 18.85
C ALA A 385 22.89 -11.43 20.10
N GLY A 386 21.97 -12.38 19.93
CA GLY A 386 21.38 -13.17 21.02
C GLY A 386 22.13 -14.45 21.39
N MET A 387 23.20 -14.81 20.68
CA MET A 387 23.93 -16.08 20.87
C MET A 387 25.31 -15.93 21.52
N THR A 388 25.72 -14.72 21.91
CA THR A 388 27.04 -14.45 22.53
C THR A 388 26.96 -14.06 24.01
N ALA A 389 25.78 -14.17 24.63
CA ALA A 389 25.61 -14.02 26.07
C ALA A 389 25.29 -15.38 26.71
N THR A 390 26.31 -16.22 26.87
CA THR A 390 26.34 -17.34 27.83
C THR A 390 27.69 -17.39 28.51
#